data_AF-Q8XM66-F1
#
_entry.id   AF-Q8XM66-F1
#
_cell.length_a   1.000
_cell.length_b   1.000
_cell.length_c   1.000
_cell.angle_alpha   90.00
_cell.angle_beta   90.00
_cell.angle_gamma   90.00
#
_symmetry.space_group_name_H-M   'P 1'
#
loop_
_entity.id
_entity.type
_entity.pdbx_description
1 polymer ?
#
loop_
_entity_poly.entity_id
_entity_poly.type
_entity_poly.pdbx_seq_one_letter_code
_entity_poly.pdbx_strand_id
1 'polypeptide(L)'
;MAFTWYTQEFGYKAGSRITEDLSGNLLQDITKGASILGMFILGSLVNRWVSIKFAPVVSTVQLSPGAYIDWNSLPAGAEGIKEALLQQSAGLSLTAEKVTTLQGNLDSLIPGLAGLLLTFLCMWLLKKKVSPIVIILALFAIGIVFHVIGLM
;
A
#
# COMPACT_ATOMS: atom_id res chain seq x y z
N MET A 1 60.64 -6.34 11.11
CA MET A 1 60.41 -6.82 12.49
C MET A 1 59.70 -5.81 13.37
N ALA A 2 60.14 -4.55 13.46
CA ALA A 2 59.44 -3.54 14.28
C ALA A 2 58.04 -3.17 13.73
N PHE A 3 57.93 -2.94 12.42
CA PHE A 3 56.63 -2.62 11.77
C PHE A 3 55.58 -3.71 11.98
N THR A 4 55.96 -4.97 11.73
CA THR A 4 55.07 -6.14 11.89
C THR A 4 54.61 -6.33 13.34
N TRP A 5 55.47 -6.07 14.32
CA TRP A 5 55.09 -6.16 15.73
C TRP A 5 54.12 -5.05 16.13
N TYR A 6 54.39 -3.82 15.68
CA TYR A 6 53.54 -2.67 15.97
C TYR A 6 52.15 -2.79 15.34
N THR A 7 52.07 -3.27 14.09
CA THR A 7 50.78 -3.50 13.40
C THR A 7 50.00 -4.66 14.01
N GLN A 8 50.69 -5.74 14.41
CA GLN A 8 50.07 -6.87 15.12
C GLN A 8 49.49 -6.44 16.47
N GLU A 9 50.25 -5.66 17.25
CA GLU A 9 49.82 -5.22 18.57
C GLU A 9 48.69 -4.18 18.49
N PHE A 10 48.74 -3.31 17.48
CA PHE A 10 47.62 -2.42 17.17
C PHE A 10 46.36 -3.21 16.78
N GLY A 11 46.49 -4.21 15.90
CA GLY A 11 45.39 -5.09 15.50
C GLY A 11 44.82 -5.90 16.66
N TYR A 12 45.68 -6.40 17.57
CA TYR A 12 45.25 -7.14 18.75
C TYR A 12 44.52 -6.23 19.76
N LYS A 13 45.02 -5.02 20.01
CA LYS A 13 44.37 -4.04 20.89
C LYS A 13 43.05 -3.52 20.31
N ALA A 14 42.99 -3.29 18.99
CA ALA A 14 41.76 -2.90 18.31
C ALA A 14 40.73 -4.05 18.28
N GLY A 15 41.16 -5.27 17.97
CA GLY A 15 40.30 -6.45 17.90
C GLY A 15 39.74 -6.89 19.26
N SER A 16 40.56 -6.84 20.31
CA SER A 16 40.11 -7.12 21.68
C SER A 16 39.08 -6.09 22.15
N ARG A 17 39.30 -4.79 21.89
CA ARG A 17 38.33 -3.73 22.18
C ARG A 17 37.01 -3.89 21.43
N ILE A 18 37.06 -4.21 20.13
CA ILE A 18 35.84 -4.49 19.36
C ILE A 18 35.12 -5.70 19.97
N THR A 19 35.82 -6.77 20.32
CA THR A 19 35.21 -7.96 20.94
C THR A 19 34.57 -7.63 22.30
N GLU A 20 35.19 -6.76 23.10
CA GLU A 20 34.63 -6.22 24.34
C GLU A 20 33.38 -5.37 24.08
N ASP A 21 33.42 -4.45 23.12
CA ASP A 21 32.28 -3.60 22.73
C ASP A 21 31.12 -4.45 22.18
N LEU A 22 31.42 -5.48 21.37
CA LEU A 22 30.45 -6.44 20.86
C LEU A 22 29.86 -7.33 21.97
N SER A 23 30.63 -7.65 23.02
CA SER A 23 30.15 -8.40 24.19
C SER A 23 29.24 -7.56 25.12
N GLY A 24 29.25 -6.23 24.95
CA GLY A 24 28.35 -5.29 25.62
C GLY A 24 27.01 -5.12 24.91
N ASN A 25 26.41 -3.93 25.04
CA ASN A 25 25.10 -3.61 24.45
C ASN A 25 25.16 -3.26 22.95
N LEU A 26 26.36 -3.15 22.35
CA LEU A 26 26.53 -2.69 20.96
C LEU A 26 25.87 -3.63 19.94
N LEU A 27 26.07 -4.95 20.08
CA LEU A 27 25.38 -5.93 19.22
C LEU A 27 23.87 -5.86 19.38
N GLN A 28 23.38 -5.61 20.60
CA GLN A 28 21.96 -5.51 20.88
C GLN A 28 21.36 -4.23 20.27
N ASP A 29 22.07 -3.10 20.33
CA ASP A 29 21.63 -1.83 19.73
C ASP A 29 21.67 -1.88 18.20
N ILE A 30 22.70 -2.49 17.61
CA ILE A 30 22.75 -2.74 16.16
C ILE A 30 21.61 -3.66 15.73
N THR A 31 21.32 -4.73 16.49
CA THR A 31 20.22 -5.65 16.19
C THR A 31 18.85 -4.97 16.33
N LYS A 32 18.68 -4.12 17.36
CA LYS A 32 17.47 -3.29 17.53
C LYS A 32 17.31 -2.33 16.36
N GLY A 33 18.37 -1.62 15.97
CA GLY A 33 18.37 -0.71 14.82
C GLY A 33 18.00 -1.43 13.52
N ALA A 34 18.62 -2.57 13.26
CA ALA A 34 18.31 -3.41 12.10
C ALA A 34 16.85 -3.90 12.10
N SER A 35 16.32 -4.28 13.26
CA SER A 35 14.92 -4.74 13.40
C SER A 35 13.90 -3.62 13.17
N ILE A 36 14.17 -2.41 13.67
CA ILE A 36 13.32 -1.22 13.45
C ILE A 36 13.29 -0.86 11.96
N LEU A 37 14.47 -0.84 11.31
CA LEU A 37 14.57 -0.61 9.87
C LEU A 37 13.81 -1.67 9.07
N GLY A 38 13.96 -2.95 9.45
CA GLY A 38 13.23 -4.05 8.81
C GLY A 38 11.71 -3.91 8.93
N MET A 39 11.21 -3.61 10.13
CA MET A 39 9.77 -3.40 10.36
C MET A 39 9.22 -2.19 9.60
N PHE A 40 9.99 -1.10 9.50
CA PHE A 40 9.61 0.09 8.75
C PHE A 40 9.50 -0.20 7.23
N ILE A 41 10.48 -0.92 6.67
CA ILE A 41 10.46 -1.28 5.25
C ILE A 41 9.30 -2.22 4.94
N LEU A 42 9.04 -3.22 5.80
CA LEU A 42 7.88 -4.11 5.66
C LEU A 42 6.55 -3.33 5.60
N GLY A 43 6.38 -2.30 6.43
CA GLY A 43 5.20 -1.45 6.41
C GLY A 43 5.02 -0.68 5.09
N SER A 44 6.09 -0.07 4.58
CA SER A 44 6.04 0.70 3.32
C SER A 44 5.86 -0.20 2.08
N LEU A 45 6.43 -1.40 2.08
CA LEU A 45 6.30 -2.36 0.98
C LEU A 45 4.86 -2.85 0.81
N VAL A 46 4.15 -3.11 1.91
CA VAL A 46 2.76 -3.59 1.85
C VAL A 46 1.86 -2.58 1.15
N ASN A 47 1.97 -1.30 1.50
CA ASN A 47 1.16 -0.25 0.89
C ASN A 47 1.44 -0.09 -0.62
N ARG A 48 2.69 -0.25 -1.03
CA ARG A 48 3.13 0.04 -2.40
C ARG A 48 2.98 -1.13 -3.38
N TRP A 49 3.05 -2.37 -2.90
CA TRP A 49 3.03 -3.55 -3.76
C TRP A 49 1.75 -4.37 -3.67
N VAL A 50 0.91 -4.18 -2.65
CA VAL A 50 -0.38 -4.86 -2.52
C VAL A 50 -1.49 -3.91 -2.99
N SER A 51 -1.95 -4.09 -4.22
CA SER A 51 -3.09 -3.36 -4.77
C SER A 51 -4.34 -4.25 -4.76
N ILE A 52 -5.34 -3.86 -3.98
CA ILE A 52 -6.65 -4.51 -3.95
C ILE A 52 -7.69 -3.47 -4.31
N LYS A 53 -8.38 -3.69 -5.42
CA LYS A 53 -9.49 -2.86 -5.87
C LYS A 53 -10.75 -3.71 -5.79
N PHE A 54 -11.62 -3.39 -4.86
CA PHE A 54 -12.97 -3.89 -4.78
C PHE A 54 -13.86 -3.07 -5.70
N ALA A 55 -14.63 -3.77 -6.54
CA ALA A 55 -15.56 -3.18 -7.48
C ALA A 55 -16.97 -2.81 -6.96
N PRO A 56 -17.46 -3.19 -5.75
CA PRO A 56 -18.85 -2.96 -5.40
C PRO A 56 -19.12 -1.48 -5.13
N VAL A 57 -20.02 -0.93 -5.94
CA VAL A 57 -20.62 0.40 -5.79
C VAL A 57 -21.67 0.31 -4.69
N VAL A 58 -21.46 1.03 -3.58
CA VAL A 58 -22.33 0.93 -2.39
C VAL A 58 -23.31 2.09 -2.29
N SER A 59 -23.03 3.22 -2.94
CA SER A 59 -23.99 4.32 -3.04
C SER A 59 -23.79 5.14 -4.30
N THR A 60 -24.79 5.10 -5.17
CA THR A 60 -24.98 6.10 -6.23
C THR A 60 -25.77 7.26 -5.63
N VAL A 61 -25.13 8.43 -5.47
CA VAL A 61 -25.84 9.63 -5.06
C VAL A 61 -26.15 10.44 -6.32
N GLN A 62 -27.43 10.66 -6.58
CA GLN A 62 -27.92 11.58 -7.61
C GLN A 62 -27.43 13.00 -7.24
N LEU A 63 -26.69 13.66 -8.13
CA LEU A 63 -26.25 15.03 -7.88
C LEU A 63 -27.46 16.00 -8.02
N SER A 64 -27.47 17.05 -7.20
CA SER A 64 -28.49 18.11 -7.25
C SER A 64 -28.50 18.79 -8.63
N PRO A 65 -29.67 19.27 -9.12
CA PRO A 65 -29.79 19.94 -10.42
C PRO A 65 -28.81 21.11 -10.51
N GLY A 66 -27.91 21.10 -11.52
CA GLY A 66 -26.87 22.11 -11.72
C GLY A 66 -25.43 21.69 -11.38
N ALA A 67 -25.20 20.46 -10.88
CA ALA A 67 -23.85 19.91 -10.63
C ALA A 67 -23.39 18.90 -11.71
N TYR A 68 -24.20 18.70 -12.76
CA TYR A 68 -23.91 17.86 -13.90
C TYR A 68 -24.23 18.57 -15.22
N ILE A 69 -23.57 18.16 -16.30
CA ILE A 69 -23.78 18.72 -17.65
C ILE A 69 -25.11 18.16 -18.19
N ASP A 70 -26.11 19.03 -18.37
CA ASP A 70 -27.36 18.68 -19.03
C ASP A 70 -27.14 18.58 -20.55
N TRP A 71 -26.81 17.37 -21.01
CA TRP A 71 -26.56 17.07 -22.43
C TRP A 71 -27.75 17.36 -23.37
N ASN A 72 -28.97 17.46 -22.82
CA ASN A 72 -30.18 17.83 -23.55
C ASN A 72 -30.28 19.34 -23.84
N SER A 73 -29.46 20.16 -23.19
CA SER A 73 -29.47 21.63 -23.30
C SER A 73 -28.32 22.18 -24.15
N LEU A 74 -27.44 21.32 -24.67
CA LEU A 74 -26.27 21.71 -25.46
C LEU A 74 -26.57 21.73 -26.98
N PRO A 75 -26.06 22.72 -27.73
CA PRO A 75 -26.24 22.79 -29.19
C PRO A 75 -25.51 21.64 -29.91
N ALA A 76 -26.15 21.06 -30.93
CA ALA A 76 -25.61 19.89 -31.64
C ALA A 76 -24.33 20.23 -32.42
N GLY A 77 -23.27 19.43 -32.22
CA GLY A 77 -22.02 19.51 -32.99
C GLY A 77 -20.80 19.93 -32.17
N ALA A 78 -19.79 20.49 -32.85
CA ALA A 78 -18.48 20.82 -32.26
C ALA A 78 -18.54 21.91 -31.17
N GLU A 79 -19.56 22.77 -31.18
CA GLU A 79 -19.77 23.81 -30.16
C GLU A 79 -20.28 23.25 -28.83
N GLY A 80 -21.19 22.27 -28.85
CA GLY A 80 -21.67 21.61 -27.63
C GLY A 80 -20.59 20.80 -26.91
N ILE A 81 -19.65 20.21 -27.66
CA ILE A 81 -18.49 19.52 -27.09
C ILE A 81 -17.52 20.52 -26.43
N LYS A 82 -17.34 21.71 -27.03
CA LYS A 82 -16.51 22.79 -26.47
C LYS A 82 -17.10 23.34 -25.16
N GLU A 83 -18.42 23.54 -25.11
CA GLU A 83 -19.09 23.99 -23.88
C GLU A 83 -19.10 22.91 -22.80
N ALA A 84 -19.30 21.64 -23.15
CA ALA A 84 -19.18 20.52 -22.22
C ALA A 84 -17.76 20.42 -21.61
N LEU A 85 -16.71 20.64 -22.39
CA LEU A 85 -15.32 20.65 -21.91
C LEU A 85 -15.01 21.84 -20.99
N LEU A 86 -15.57 23.03 -21.27
CA LEU A 86 -15.45 24.21 -20.40
C LEU A 86 -16.22 24.02 -19.09
N GLN A 87 -17.40 23.40 -19.13
CA GLN A 87 -18.19 23.05 -17.94
C GLN A 87 -17.52 21.94 -17.12
N GLN A 88 -16.88 20.97 -17.78
CA GLN A 88 -16.05 19.96 -17.13
C GLN A 88 -14.81 20.59 -16.47
N SER A 89 -14.15 21.56 -17.12
CA SER A 89 -13.00 22.25 -16.52
C SER A 89 -13.40 23.14 -15.34
N ALA A 90 -14.66 23.61 -15.30
CA ALA A 90 -15.24 24.32 -14.17
C ALA A 90 -15.63 23.40 -12.99
N GLY A 91 -15.40 22.09 -13.11
CA GLY A 91 -15.61 21.11 -12.03
C GLY A 91 -16.99 20.47 -12.01
N LEU A 92 -17.80 20.64 -13.06
CA LEU A 92 -19.09 19.95 -13.20
C LEU A 92 -18.89 18.51 -13.68
N SER A 93 -19.71 17.59 -13.16
CA SER A 93 -19.64 16.18 -13.52
C SER A 93 -20.32 15.91 -14.88
N LEU A 94 -19.74 15.05 -15.72
CA LEU A 94 -20.33 14.69 -17.02
C LEU A 94 -21.56 13.77 -16.89
N THR A 95 -21.84 13.28 -15.68
CA THR A 95 -22.89 12.29 -15.36
C THR A 95 -23.62 12.71 -14.09
N ALA A 96 -24.94 12.58 -14.08
CA ALA A 96 -25.81 12.95 -12.94
C ALA A 96 -25.63 12.09 -11.69
N GLU A 97 -24.76 11.08 -11.77
CA GLU A 97 -24.53 10.08 -10.74
C GLU A 97 -23.08 10.14 -10.24
N LYS A 98 -22.88 10.57 -9.00
CA LYS A 98 -21.59 10.43 -8.33
C LYS A 98 -21.60 9.05 -7.68
N VAL A 99 -20.97 8.11 -8.37
CA VAL A 99 -20.69 6.79 -7.81
C VAL A 99 -19.69 6.95 -6.67
N THR A 100 -20.20 6.94 -5.44
CA THR A 100 -19.38 6.84 -4.24
C THR A 100 -19.22 5.37 -3.90
N THR A 101 -18.03 4.82 -4.14
CA THR A 101 -17.71 3.45 -3.70
C THR A 101 -17.34 3.49 -2.21
N LEU A 102 -17.69 2.44 -1.44
CA LEU A 102 -17.22 2.31 -0.05
C LEU A 102 -15.69 2.37 0.01
N GLN A 103 -15.05 1.79 -1.00
CA GLN A 103 -13.60 1.86 -1.15
C GLN A 103 -13.08 3.27 -1.41
N GLY A 104 -13.76 4.10 -2.22
CA GLY A 104 -13.33 5.48 -2.46
C GLY A 104 -13.32 6.32 -1.18
N ASN A 105 -14.25 6.07 -0.26
CA ASN A 105 -14.28 6.70 1.06
C ASN A 105 -13.16 6.16 1.97
N LEU A 106 -12.95 4.84 1.99
CA LEU A 106 -11.89 4.22 2.79
C LEU A 106 -10.48 4.62 2.31
N ASP A 107 -10.22 4.60 1.01
CA ASP A 107 -8.92 4.96 0.41
C ASP A 107 -8.62 6.46 0.55
N SER A 108 -9.66 7.31 0.66
CA SER A 108 -9.48 8.73 0.98
C SER A 108 -9.01 8.95 2.41
N LEU A 109 -9.39 8.08 3.35
CA LEU A 109 -8.93 8.13 4.74
C LEU A 109 -7.56 7.47 4.92
N ILE A 110 -7.40 6.25 4.38
CA ILE A 110 -6.16 5.48 4.45
C ILE A 110 -5.99 4.71 3.13
N PRO A 111 -5.13 5.18 2.21
CA PRO A 111 -4.87 4.44 0.98
C PRO A 111 -4.20 3.11 1.32
N GLY A 112 -4.71 2.00 0.76
CA GLY A 112 -4.08 0.68 0.92
C GLY A 112 -4.44 -0.08 2.22
N LEU A 113 -5.47 0.36 2.93
CA LEU A 113 -5.98 -0.34 4.14
C LEU A 113 -6.32 -1.82 3.87
N ALA A 114 -6.90 -2.11 2.70
CA ALA A 114 -7.24 -3.47 2.29
C ALA A 114 -6.02 -4.41 2.22
N GLY A 115 -4.90 -3.92 1.67
CA GLY A 115 -3.65 -4.68 1.59
C GLY A 115 -3.02 -4.92 2.96
N LEU A 116 -3.14 -3.96 3.88
CA LEU A 116 -2.71 -4.11 5.27
C LEU A 116 -3.52 -5.17 6.02
N LEU A 117 -4.86 -5.16 5.89
CA LEU A 117 -5.73 -6.16 6.49
C LEU A 117 -5.41 -7.57 5.98
N LEU A 118 -5.17 -7.72 4.68
CA LEU A 118 -4.75 -9.00 4.10
C LEU A 118 -3.40 -9.45 4.66
N THR A 119 -2.45 -8.53 4.83
CA THR A 119 -1.13 -8.86 5.40
C THR A 119 -1.25 -9.32 6.85
N PHE A 120 -2.07 -8.65 7.66
CA PHE A 120 -2.36 -9.10 9.04
C PHE A 120 -3.03 -10.46 9.07
N LEU A 121 -3.97 -10.73 8.16
CA LEU A 121 -4.62 -12.04 8.02
C LEU A 121 -3.59 -13.13 7.67
N CYS A 122 -2.71 -12.89 6.71
CA CYS A 122 -1.64 -13.83 6.34
C CYS A 122 -0.67 -14.08 7.50
N MET A 123 -0.24 -13.03 8.22
CA MET A 123 0.62 -13.20 9.40
C MET A 123 -0.08 -13.99 10.52
N TRP A 124 -1.38 -13.78 10.70
CA TRP A 124 -2.18 -14.54 11.65
C TRP A 124 -2.29 -16.03 11.26
N LEU A 125 -2.49 -16.32 9.97
CA LEU A 125 -2.49 -17.70 9.46
C LEU A 125 -1.12 -18.39 9.62
N LEU A 126 -0.02 -17.66 9.41
CA LEU A 126 1.33 -18.17 9.67
C LEU A 126 1.54 -18.48 11.15
N LYS A 127 1.03 -17.65 12.08
CA LYS A 127 1.05 -17.95 13.53
C LYS A 127 0.26 -19.21 13.89
N LYS A 128 -0.74 -19.57 13.09
CA LYS A 128 -1.50 -20.84 13.23
C LYS A 128 -0.78 -22.05 12.61
N LYS A 129 0.48 -21.91 12.19
CA LYS A 129 1.29 -22.95 11.50
C LYS A 129 0.69 -23.42 10.18
N VAL A 130 -0.14 -22.60 9.52
CA VAL A 130 -0.58 -22.89 8.16
C VAL A 130 0.63 -22.74 7.22
N SER A 131 0.82 -23.69 6.31
CA SER A 131 1.95 -23.65 5.38
C SER A 131 1.80 -22.50 4.38
N PRO A 132 2.89 -21.81 4.00
CA PRO A 132 2.83 -20.72 3.02
C PRO A 132 2.23 -21.15 1.67
N ILE A 133 2.46 -22.39 1.26
CA ILE A 133 1.92 -22.96 0.02
C ILE A 133 0.39 -22.97 0.06
N VAL A 134 -0.21 -23.38 1.19
CA VAL A 134 -1.66 -23.40 1.37
C VAL A 134 -2.23 -21.98 1.34
N ILE A 135 -1.52 -21.00 1.92
CA ILE A 135 -1.94 -19.59 1.90
C ILE A 135 -1.97 -19.07 0.45
N ILE A 136 -0.95 -19.37 -0.35
CA ILE A 136 -0.89 -18.95 -1.75
C ILE A 136 -2.04 -19.56 -2.56
N LEU A 137 -2.28 -20.87 -2.41
CA LEU A 137 -3.37 -21.55 -3.11
C LEU A 137 -4.75 -21.03 -2.68
N ALA A 138 -4.94 -20.76 -1.39
CA ALA A 138 -6.18 -20.18 -0.87
C ALA A 138 -6.42 -18.77 -1.42
N LEU A 139 -5.40 -17.90 -1.43
CA LEU A 139 -5.51 -16.56 -2.00
C LEU A 139 -5.83 -16.59 -3.49
N PHE A 140 -5.24 -17.53 -4.24
CA PHE A 140 -5.53 -17.71 -5.65
C PHE A 140 -6.99 -18.12 -5.89
N ALA A 141 -7.48 -19.11 -5.14
CA ALA A 141 -8.87 -19.55 -5.21
C ALA A 141 -9.84 -18.43 -4.81
N ILE A 142 -9.57 -17.70 -3.72
CA ILE A 142 -10.37 -16.56 -3.26
C ILE A 142 -10.39 -15.46 -4.32
N GLY A 143 -9.26 -15.17 -4.96
CA GLY A 143 -9.15 -14.16 -6.03
C GLY A 143 -10.05 -14.49 -7.22
N ILE A 144 -10.05 -15.75 -7.68
CA ILE A 144 -10.94 -16.20 -8.76
C ILE A 144 -12.40 -16.06 -8.34
N VAL A 145 -12.73 -16.52 -7.13
CA VAL A 145 -14.09 -16.44 -6.61
C VAL A 145 -14.55 -14.98 -6.56
N PHE A 146 -13.78 -14.10 -5.93
CA PHE A 146 -14.10 -12.66 -5.81
C PHE A 146 -14.25 -11.96 -7.16
N HIS A 147 -13.46 -12.35 -8.16
CA HIS A 147 -13.60 -11.83 -9.51
C HIS A 147 -14.92 -12.25 -10.17
N VAL A 148 -15.30 -13.52 -10.02
CA VAL A 148 -16.54 -14.06 -10.60
C VAL A 148 -17.80 -13.44 -9.96
N ILE A 149 -17.77 -13.11 -8.67
CA ILE A 149 -18.89 -12.42 -7.99
C ILE A 149 -18.91 -10.90 -8.25
N GLY A 150 -17.94 -10.36 -8.99
CA GLY A 150 -17.84 -8.91 -9.25
C GLY A 150 -17.46 -8.08 -8.02
N LEU A 151 -16.82 -8.71 -7.03
CA LEU A 151 -16.36 -8.06 -5.80
C LEU A 151 -14.96 -7.46 -5.96
N MET A 152 -14.12 -8.01 -6.86
CA MET A 152 -12.84 -7.47 -7.33
C MET A 152 -12.77 -7.49 -8.86
#